data_AF-A0A661HKS9-F1
#
_entry.id   AF-A0A661HKS9-F1
#
_cell.length_a   1.000
_cell.length_b   1.000
_cell.length_c   1.000
_cell.angle_alpha   90.00
_cell.angle_beta   90.00
_cell.angle_gamma   90.00
#
_symmetry.space_group_name_H-M   'P 1'
#
loop_
_entity.id
_entity.type
_entity.pdbx_description
1 polymer ?
#
loop_
_entity_poly.entity_id
_entity_poly.type
_entity_poly.pdbx_seq_one_letter_code
_entity_poly.pdbx_strand_id
1 'polypeptide(L)' 'EQFIGYSEAFGSFMPCRILIVEDDEGNRWLYTMSMELMLYGGKPLPPEMMEMALKVRGLMYGMMDAAATDGDYEPEEE' A
#
# COMPACT_ATOMS: atom_id res chain seq x y z
N GLU A 1 -8.65 -3.25 -12.35
CA GLU A 1 -8.87 -4.69 -12.13
C GLU A 1 -7.68 -5.59 -12.51
N GLN A 2 -6.52 -5.04 -12.90
CA GLN A 2 -5.40 -5.81 -13.46
C GLN A 2 -4.89 -6.94 -12.53
N PHE A 3 -4.75 -6.68 -11.22
CA PHE A 3 -4.31 -7.70 -10.25
C PHE A 3 -5.34 -8.81 -10.00
N ILE A 4 -6.62 -8.45 -9.82
CA ILE A 4 -7.70 -9.43 -9.63
C ILE A 4 -7.88 -10.29 -10.88
N GLY A 5 -7.77 -9.68 -12.07
CA GLY A 5 -7.80 -10.39 -13.34
C GLY A 5 -6.61 -11.34 -13.56
N TYR A 6 -5.46 -11.08 -12.93
CA TYR A 6 -4.31 -12.01 -12.94
C TYR A 6 -4.50 -13.16 -11.95
N SER A 7 -5.01 -12.88 -10.75
CA SER A 7 -5.39 -13.90 -9.76
C SER A 7 -6.39 -13.32 -8.75
N GLU A 8 -7.50 -14.02 -8.55
CA GLU A 8 -8.52 -13.66 -7.57
C GLU A 8 -7.97 -13.57 -6.15
N ALA A 9 -6.88 -14.29 -5.85
CA ALA A 9 -6.19 -14.22 -4.56
C ALA A 9 -5.68 -12.80 -4.24
N PHE A 10 -5.37 -11.97 -5.23
CA PHE A 10 -5.02 -10.56 -4.98
C PHE A 10 -6.17 -9.77 -4.35
N GLY A 11 -7.41 -10.24 -4.51
CA GLY A 11 -8.58 -9.71 -3.82
C GLY A 11 -8.44 -9.72 -2.29
N SER A 12 -7.63 -10.60 -1.67
CA SER A 12 -7.41 -10.57 -0.22
C SER A 12 -6.58 -9.37 0.25
N PHE A 13 -5.79 -8.79 -0.66
CA PHE A 13 -4.98 -7.60 -0.41
C PHE A 13 -5.71 -6.30 -0.79
N MET A 14 -6.92 -6.41 -1.35
CA MET A 14 -7.75 -5.29 -1.76
C MET A 14 -9.08 -5.27 -0.97
N PRO A 15 -9.67 -4.10 -0.69
CA PRO A 15 -9.14 -2.76 -0.96
C PRO A 15 -7.91 -2.43 -0.10
N CYS A 16 -7.17 -1.39 -0.49
CA CYS A 16 -6.15 -0.79 0.35
C CYS A 16 -6.78 -0.33 1.68
N ARG A 17 -6.15 -0.66 2.81
CA ARG A 17 -6.68 -0.39 4.15
C ARG A 17 -5.64 0.33 4.98
N ILE A 18 -6.03 1.47 5.55
CA ILE A 18 -5.27 2.20 6.58
C ILE A 18 -6.17 2.30 7.81
N LEU A 19 -5.65 1.86 8.94
CA LEU A 19 -6.27 1.96 10.25
C LEU A 19 -5.71 3.18 10.98
N ILE A 20 -6.59 4.02 11.51
CA ILE A 20 -6.24 5.15 12.38
C ILE A 20 -6.64 4.77 13.80
N VAL A 21 -5.70 4.86 14.74
CA VAL A 21 -5.93 4.57 16.17
C VAL A 21 -5.45 5.74 16.99
N GLU A 22 -6.23 6.13 18.00
CA GLU A 22 -5.80 7.06 19.05
C GLU A 22 -5.43 6.22 20.30
N ASP A 23 -4.25 6.47 20.87
CA ASP A 23 -3.82 5.80 22.10
C ASP A 23 -4.32 6.51 23.37
N ASP A 24 -4.04 5.92 24.53
CA ASP A 24 -4.46 6.48 25.84
C ASP A 24 -3.79 7.83 26.18
N GLU A 25 -2.70 8.18 25.50
CA GLU A 25 -2.00 9.48 25.65
C GLU A 25 -2.53 10.55 24.68
N GLY A 26 -3.45 10.17 23.77
CA GLY A 26 -4.03 11.06 22.76
C GLY A 26 -3.22 11.16 21.47
N ASN A 27 -2.16 10.35 21.30
CA ASN A 27 -1.41 10.30 20.04
C ASN A 27 -2.19 9.50 18.99
N ARG A 28 -2.07 9.89 17.72
CA ARG A 28 -2.71 9.21 16.60
C ARG A 28 -1.70 8.42 15.79
N TRP A 29 -2.07 7.20 15.44
CA TRP A 29 -1.24 6.23 14.75
C TRP A 29 -1.90 5.79 13.45
N LEU A 30 -1.09 5.63 12.41
CA LEU A 30 -1.50 5.09 11.12
C LEU A 30 -0.90 3.69 10.96
N TYR A 31 -1.74 2.69 10.71
CA TYR A 31 -1.32 1.32 10.47
C TYR A 31 -1.83 0.83 9.12
N THR A 32 -0.98 0.14 8.38
CA THR A 32 -1.36 -0.62 7.20
C THR A 32 -0.70 -2.00 7.26
N MET A 33 -1.29 -2.97 6.57
CA MET A 33 -0.59 -4.23 6.35
C MET A 33 0.58 -4.00 5.41
N SER A 34 1.76 -4.49 5.78
CA SER A 34 2.94 -4.53 4.93
C SER A 34 2.61 -5.16 3.57
N MET A 35 2.92 -4.44 2.49
CA MET A 35 2.67 -4.88 1.12
C MET A 35 3.70 -5.90 0.61
N GLU A 36 4.76 -6.12 1.37
CA GLU A 36 5.88 -7.01 1.07
C GLU A 36 5.40 -8.47 0.92
N LEU A 37 4.37 -8.87 1.70
CA LEU A 37 3.75 -10.19 1.55
C LEU A 37 3.03 -10.34 0.19
N MET A 38 2.36 -9.28 -0.27
CA MET A 38 1.70 -9.27 -1.60
C MET A 38 2.74 -9.32 -2.73
N LEU A 39 3.85 -8.61 -2.58
CA LEU A 39 4.89 -8.47 -3.62
C LEU A 39 5.80 -9.70 -3.72
N TYR A 40 6.17 -10.30 -2.59
CA TYR A 40 7.24 -11.29 -2.52
C TYR A 40 6.84 -12.60 -1.82
N GLY A 41 5.65 -12.68 -1.23
CA GLY A 41 5.21 -13.86 -0.48
C GLY A 41 4.71 -15.03 -1.33
N GLY A 42 4.51 -14.81 -2.63
CA GLY A 42 3.95 -15.81 -3.54
C GLY A 42 4.83 -16.08 -4.76
N LYS A 43 4.19 -16.55 -5.84
CA LYS A 43 4.85 -16.66 -7.14
C LYS A 43 5.27 -15.26 -7.60
N PRO A 44 6.51 -15.08 -8.13
CA PRO A 44 6.94 -13.79 -8.65
C PRO A 44 5.95 -13.22 -9.68
N LEU A 45 5.61 -11.94 -9.51
CA LEU A 45 4.81 -11.20 -10.46
C LEU A 45 5.57 -11.03 -11.78
N PRO A 46 4.86 -11.03 -12.94
CA PRO A 46 5.44 -10.57 -14.20
C PRO A 46 6.03 -9.16 -14.06
N PRO A 47 7.13 -8.82 -14.77
CA PRO A 47 7.86 -7.56 -14.57
C PRO A 47 6.99 -6.30 -14.59
N GLU A 48 6.10 -6.17 -15.58
CA GLU A 48 5.19 -5.02 -15.69
C GLU A 48 4.21 -4.90 -14.49
N MET A 49 3.70 -6.03 -14.01
CA MET A 49 2.82 -6.03 -12.82
C MET A 49 3.58 -5.76 -11.53
N MET A 50 4.85 -6.18 -11.45
CA MET A 50 5.70 -5.84 -10.31
C MET A 50 5.97 -4.33 -10.25
N GLU A 51 6.26 -3.69 -11.38
CA GLU A 51 6.41 -2.23 -11.45
C GLU A 51 5.15 -1.51 -10.97
N MET A 52 3.98 -1.94 -11.45
CA MET A 52 2.70 -1.39 -11.00
C MET A 52 2.48 -1.61 -9.49
N ALA A 53 2.81 -2.79 -8.98
CA ALA A 53 2.62 -3.09 -7.56
C ALA A 53 3.56 -2.26 -6.67
N LEU A 54 4.79 -2.01 -7.13
CA LEU A 54 5.74 -1.10 -6.48
C LEU A 54 5.24 0.34 -6.49
N LYS A 55 4.65 0.80 -7.59
CA LYS A 55 3.98 2.12 -7.67
C LYS A 55 2.86 2.22 -6.62
N VAL A 56 1.96 1.24 -6.53
CA VAL A 56 0.89 1.23 -5.49
C VAL A 56 1.46 1.22 -4.07
N ARG A 57 2.55 0.49 -3.81
CA ARG A 57 3.25 0.50 -2.53
C ARG A 57 3.82 1.89 -2.19
N GLY A 58 4.46 2.53 -3.16
CA GLY A 58 4.96 3.89 -3.02
C GLY A 58 3.83 4.87 -2.67
N LEU A 59 2.71 4.81 -3.39
CA LEU A 59 1.53 5.64 -3.12
C LEU A 59 1.02 5.43 -1.69
N MET A 60 0.86 4.17 -1.26
CA MET A 60 0.34 3.83 0.06
C MET A 60 1.21 4.39 1.19
N TYR A 61 2.52 4.18 1.12
CA TYR A 61 3.44 4.63 2.16
C TYR A 61 3.63 6.15 2.11
N GLY A 62 3.71 6.73 0.92
CA GLY A 62 3.80 8.18 0.74
C GLY A 62 2.59 8.93 1.31
N MET A 63 1.38 8.44 1.08
CA MET A 63 0.16 9.00 1.70
C MET A 63 0.19 8.91 3.23
N MET A 64 0.71 7.81 3.79
CA MET A 64 0.84 7.67 5.24
C MET A 64 1.88 8.63 5.83
N ASP A 65 3.03 8.80 5.16
CA ASP A 65 4.09 9.71 5.58
C ASP A 65 3.63 11.18 5.52
N ALA A 66 2.95 11.56 4.44
CA ALA A 66 2.33 12.88 4.31
C ALA A 66 1.30 13.14 5.43
N ALA A 67 0.40 12.18 5.68
CA ALA A 67 -0.57 12.30 6.76
C ALA A 67 0.07 12.35 8.16
N ALA A 68 1.20 11.68 8.37
CA ALA A 68 1.94 11.71 9.63
C ALA A 68 2.72 13.03 9.84
N THR A 69 3.05 13.74 8.77
CA THR A 69 3.89 14.96 8.80
C THR A 69 3.14 16.25 8.50
N ASP A 70 1.82 16.17 8.24
CA ASP A 70 1.00 17.30 7.77
C ASP A 70 1.54 17.92 6.46
N GLY A 71 2.12 17.06 5.60
CA GLY A 71 2.63 17.43 4.29
C GLY A 71 1.71 16.96 3.16
N ASP A 72 2.05 17.36 1.93
CA ASP A 72 1.43 16.84 0.71
C ASP A 72 2.28 15.71 0.15
N TYR A 73 1.63 14.67 -0.39
CA TYR A 73 2.30 13.62 -1.15
C TYR A 73 2.15 13.88 -2.65
N GLU A 74 3.26 14.15 -3.32
CA GLU A 74 3.35 14.22 -4.78
C GLU A 74 4.01 12.93 -5.29
N PRO A 75 3.28 12.04 -5.98
CA PRO A 75 3.90 10.87 -6.58
C PRO A 75 4.85 11.28 -7.72
N GLU A 76 6.01 10.64 -7.82
CA GLU A 76 6.89 10.79 -8.98
C GLU A 76 6.15 10.26 -10.23
N GLU A 77 5.91 11.16 -11.20
CA GLU A 77 5.33 10.80 -12.49
C GLU A 77 6.41 10.18 -13.40
N GLU A 78 6.44 8.84 -13.48
CA GLU A 78 7.15 8.08 -14.54
C GLU A 78 6.16 7.33 -15.45
#